data_AF-A0A6A3BQA5-F1
#
_entry.id   AF-A0A6A3BQA5-F1
#
_cell.length_a   1.000
_cell.length_b   1.000
_cell.length_c   1.000
_cell.angle_alpha   90.00
_cell.angle_beta   90.00
_cell.angle_gamma   90.00
#
_symmetry.space_group_name_H-M   'P 1'
#
loop_
_entity.id
_entity.type
_entity.pdbx_description
1 polymer ?
#
loop_
_entity_poly.entity_id
_entity_poly.type
_entity_poly.pdbx_seq_one_letter_code
_entity_poly.pdbx_strand_id
1 'polypeptide(L)'
;MRTHGAKQQQEAVKRTPRDQLEQVFEALDTLGYTKWRINKRVLSVVDRIWTSGGRLADMVDRNDVPLPEKPDTEDEALLKKWKWKVKSVKKENRERHSQRCYIELKLAVSRKMKDEEGFYYPHNLDFRGRAYPMHPYLNHLGSDLCQGVLEFAEGRPLRISGLHWLKIHLANLYAGGVDKLSLEGRLVFTENYLDDIFDSADRPLEGRRWWLKAEDPFQCLAVCIDLTEALRSPSPETFVSHIPVHQDGSCNGLQHYAALGRDELGAAAVNLVAGEKPADVYSGIAARVLSIMRIDAQKDPAVFPDASLAKILVNQVDRKLVKQTVMTSVYGVTYIGARDQIKRRLKERGVIIDDRELFIASCYAAKTTLTALGEMFQAARDIMRWLGECAKIIASENQPVKWTNPLGLPVVQPYRVLGRHLIKTSLQVLTLQRETEKIMVKRQRTAFPPNFVHSLDGSHMMMTAVACKKAGLTFSGVHDSYWTHASDVDTMNRILREKFVELYEKPILENLLESFQQSFPTLCFPPIPERGDFDLRDVLDSPYFFN
;
A
#
# COMPACT_ATOMS: atom_id res chain seq x y z
N MET A 1 8.08 4.72 19.29
CA MET A 1 8.16 3.59 18.33
C MET A 1 7.23 2.44 18.74
N ARG A 2 6.38 1.95 17.84
CA ARG A 2 5.63 0.68 17.94
C ARG A 2 6.58 -0.49 17.73
N THR A 3 7.15 -1.01 18.81
CA THR A 3 8.10 -2.14 18.74
C THR A 3 7.43 -3.51 18.78
N HIS A 4 6.10 -3.58 18.90
CA HIS A 4 5.34 -4.84 19.08
C HIS A 4 5.88 -5.73 20.21
N GLY A 5 6.45 -5.12 21.26
CA GLY A 5 7.05 -5.84 22.38
C GLY A 5 8.51 -6.27 22.18
N ALA A 6 9.12 -5.98 21.03
CA ALA A 6 10.51 -6.31 20.75
C ALA A 6 11.46 -5.49 21.65
N LYS A 7 11.99 -6.15 22.68
CA LYS A 7 12.86 -5.50 23.69
C LYS A 7 14.14 -4.94 23.09
N GLN A 8 14.76 -5.69 22.19
CA GLN A 8 16.03 -5.30 21.56
C GLN A 8 15.90 -4.05 20.69
N GLN A 9 14.74 -3.85 20.03
CA GLN A 9 14.47 -2.62 19.29
C GLN A 9 14.40 -1.42 20.24
N GLN A 10 13.73 -1.57 21.38
CA GLN A 10 13.64 -0.51 22.40
C GLN A 10 15.01 -0.17 22.97
N GLU A 11 15.82 -1.18 23.27
CA GLU A 11 17.19 -0.99 23.76
C GLU A 11 18.09 -0.32 22.73
N ALA A 12 17.99 -0.73 21.46
CA ALA A 12 18.76 -0.11 20.37
C ALA A 12 18.46 1.38 20.27
N VAL A 13 17.17 1.76 20.18
CA VAL A 13 16.77 3.17 20.10
C VAL A 13 17.19 3.95 21.35
N LYS A 14 17.12 3.37 22.56
CA LYS A 14 17.55 4.05 23.79
C LYS A 14 19.05 4.27 23.89
N ARG A 15 19.86 3.39 23.29
CA ARG A 15 21.33 3.48 23.29
C ARG A 15 21.88 4.36 22.18
N THR A 16 21.10 4.58 21.12
CA THR A 16 21.50 5.45 20.01
C THR A 16 21.60 6.91 20.49
N PRO A 17 22.71 7.60 20.20
CA PRO A 17 22.86 9.02 20.47
C PRO A 17 21.72 9.86 19.87
N ARG A 18 21.32 10.95 20.54
CA ARG A 18 20.16 11.75 20.13
C ARG A 18 20.40 12.51 18.83
N ASP A 19 21.61 13.00 18.62
CA ASP A 19 22.10 13.63 17.39
C ASP A 19 21.96 12.70 16.18
N GLN A 20 22.24 11.40 16.35
CA GLN A 20 22.01 10.41 15.29
C GLN A 20 20.52 10.27 14.90
N LEU A 21 19.58 10.58 15.80
CA LEU A 21 18.13 10.46 15.56
C LEU A 21 17.45 11.79 15.22
N GLU A 22 18.20 12.89 15.12
CA GLU A 22 17.65 14.25 14.97
C GLU A 22 16.73 14.36 13.74
N GLN A 23 17.18 13.86 12.58
CA GLN A 23 16.38 13.87 11.35
C GLN A 23 15.08 13.06 11.47
N VAL A 24 15.11 11.96 12.24
CA VAL A 24 13.94 11.12 12.48
C VAL A 24 12.92 11.86 13.36
N PHE A 25 13.39 12.58 14.39
CA PHE A 25 12.52 13.41 15.22
C PHE A 25 11.94 14.58 14.44
N GLU A 26 12.76 15.30 13.67
CA GLU A 26 12.32 16.40 12.80
C GLU A 26 11.22 15.93 11.83
N ALA A 27 11.38 14.74 11.25
CA ALA A 27 10.38 14.17 10.35
C ALA A 27 9.07 13.79 11.05
N LEU A 28 9.13 13.18 12.24
CA LEU A 28 7.94 12.86 13.03
C LEU A 28 7.17 14.12 13.46
N ASP A 29 7.90 15.15 13.89
CA ASP A 29 7.31 16.45 14.25
C ASP A 29 6.67 17.10 13.03
N THR A 30 7.32 17.02 11.87
CA THR A 30 6.79 17.52 10.59
C THR A 30 5.48 16.84 10.21
N LEU A 31 5.41 15.52 10.26
CA LEU A 31 4.18 14.77 9.98
C LEU A 31 3.07 15.07 10.99
N GLY A 32 3.45 15.28 12.26
CA GLY A 32 2.51 15.63 13.33
C GLY A 32 2.01 17.08 13.28
N TYR A 33 2.73 17.96 12.59
CA TYR A 33 2.41 19.39 12.50
C TYR A 33 1.28 19.70 11.51
N THR A 34 0.95 18.76 10.61
CA THR A 34 -0.13 18.97 9.65
C THR A 34 -1.49 19.01 10.36
N LYS A 35 -2.16 20.17 10.28
CA LYS A 35 -3.48 20.41 10.88
C LYS A 35 -4.58 19.88 9.97
N TRP A 36 -5.45 19.06 10.50
CA TRP A 36 -6.59 18.44 9.81
C TRP A 36 -7.91 18.99 10.33
N ARG A 37 -8.95 18.95 9.50
CA ARG A 37 -10.34 19.17 9.92
C ARG A 37 -11.27 18.16 9.27
N ILE A 38 -12.52 18.13 9.73
CA ILE A 38 -13.57 17.29 9.13
C ILE A 38 -14.19 18.00 7.93
N ASN A 39 -14.22 17.33 6.78
CA ASN A 39 -15.04 17.73 5.64
C ASN A 39 -16.53 17.48 5.99
N LYS A 40 -17.22 18.55 6.41
CA LYS A 40 -18.61 18.48 6.88
C LYS A 40 -19.59 18.02 5.80
N ARG A 41 -19.34 18.39 4.53
CA ARG A 41 -20.21 18.02 3.41
C ARG A 41 -20.16 16.53 3.14
N VAL A 42 -18.96 15.94 3.08
CA VAL A 42 -18.78 14.50 2.88
C VAL A 42 -19.28 13.72 4.11
N LEU A 43 -18.97 14.18 5.33
CA LEU A 43 -19.49 13.53 6.55
C LEU A 43 -21.02 13.48 6.57
N SER A 44 -21.70 14.54 6.13
CA SER A 44 -23.17 14.56 6.02
C SER A 44 -23.69 13.48 5.08
N VAL A 45 -23.05 13.30 3.92
CA VAL A 45 -23.42 12.25 2.95
C VAL A 45 -23.18 10.86 3.54
N VAL A 46 -22.02 10.63 4.18
CA VAL A 46 -21.69 9.38 4.88
C VAL A 46 -22.72 9.06 5.95
N ASP A 47 -23.10 10.04 6.78
CA ASP A 47 -24.10 9.86 7.84
C ASP A 47 -25.49 9.51 7.29
N ARG A 48 -25.87 10.10 6.14
CA ARG A 48 -27.14 9.77 5.45
C ARG A 48 -27.12 8.35 4.88
N ILE A 49 -26.03 7.93 4.24
CA ILE A 49 -25.84 6.56 3.74
C ILE A 49 -25.92 5.57 4.89
N TRP A 50 -25.22 5.85 5.99
CA TRP A 50 -25.18 4.98 7.15
C TRP A 50 -26.55 4.84 7.82
N THR A 51 -27.23 5.98 8.05
CA THR A 51 -28.57 5.99 8.65
C THR A 51 -29.58 5.23 7.79
N SER A 52 -29.41 5.24 6.46
CA SER A 52 -30.26 4.54 5.49
C SER A 52 -29.96 3.04 5.31
N GLY A 53 -29.04 2.47 6.09
CA GLY A 53 -28.73 1.04 6.10
C GLY A 53 -27.36 0.64 5.56
N GLY A 54 -26.53 1.59 5.11
CA GLY A 54 -25.23 1.31 4.49
C GLY A 54 -25.36 0.83 3.03
N ARG A 55 -24.45 -0.06 2.60
CA ARG A 55 -24.39 -0.71 1.26
C ARG A 55 -23.93 0.12 0.07
N LEU A 56 -23.70 1.42 0.24
CA LEU A 56 -23.16 2.28 -0.81
C LEU A 56 -21.70 2.64 -0.50
N ALA A 57 -20.90 2.85 -1.54
CA ALA A 57 -19.48 3.24 -1.44
C ALA A 57 -18.70 2.32 -0.46
N ASP A 58 -18.84 1.00 -0.65
CA ASP A 58 -18.23 -0.06 0.17
C ASP A 58 -18.56 -0.03 1.68
N MET A 59 -19.54 0.76 2.10
CA MET A 59 -20.05 0.69 3.47
C MET A 59 -20.81 -0.62 3.69
N VAL A 60 -20.45 -1.33 4.76
CA VAL A 60 -21.09 -2.60 5.12
C VAL A 60 -22.61 -2.44 5.34
N ASP A 61 -23.38 -3.49 5.02
CA ASP A 61 -24.81 -3.56 5.36
C ASP A 61 -24.99 -3.55 6.89
N ARG A 62 -25.91 -2.70 7.36
CA ARG A 62 -26.27 -2.62 8.77
C ARG A 62 -27.00 -3.87 9.28
N ASN A 63 -27.60 -4.63 8.38
CA ASN A 63 -28.33 -5.84 8.72
C ASN A 63 -27.50 -7.12 8.53
N ASP A 64 -27.84 -8.12 9.33
CA ASP A 64 -27.33 -9.46 9.17
C ASP A 64 -28.01 -10.17 7.99
N VAL A 65 -27.25 -11.06 7.34
CA VAL A 65 -27.82 -12.00 6.38
C VAL A 65 -28.66 -13.02 7.16
N PRO A 66 -29.93 -13.26 6.77
CA PRO A 66 -30.77 -14.24 7.45
C PRO A 66 -30.13 -15.64 7.36
N LEU A 67 -30.25 -16.41 8.45
CA LEU A 67 -29.80 -17.80 8.44
C LEU A 67 -30.68 -18.62 7.50
N PRO A 68 -30.11 -19.54 6.69
CA PRO A 68 -30.91 -20.38 5.83
C PRO A 68 -31.77 -21.32 6.68
N GLU A 69 -33.03 -21.48 6.30
CA GLU A 69 -33.95 -22.40 6.94
C GLU A 69 -33.43 -23.84 6.84
N LYS A 70 -33.67 -24.61 7.91
CA LYS A 70 -33.30 -26.03 7.92
C LYS A 70 -34.20 -26.76 6.94
N PRO A 71 -33.66 -27.48 5.93
CA PRO A 71 -34.49 -28.24 5.02
C PRO A 71 -35.19 -29.36 5.78
N ASP A 72 -36.47 -29.57 5.47
CA ASP A 72 -37.26 -30.68 6.02
C ASP A 72 -36.95 -31.96 5.23
N THR A 73 -35.83 -32.58 5.57
CA THR A 73 -35.32 -33.79 4.91
C THR A 73 -34.37 -34.53 5.84
N GLU A 74 -34.34 -35.86 5.71
CA GLU A 74 -33.34 -36.72 6.36
C GLU A 74 -32.08 -36.92 5.51
N ASP A 75 -32.05 -36.41 4.27
CA ASP A 75 -30.90 -36.52 3.38
C ASP A 75 -29.65 -35.87 4.00
N GLU A 76 -28.68 -36.69 4.36
CA GLU A 76 -27.43 -36.27 4.98
C GLU A 76 -26.62 -35.29 4.11
N ALA A 77 -26.64 -35.45 2.78
CA ALA A 77 -25.92 -34.58 1.87
C ALA A 77 -26.55 -33.18 1.84
N LEU A 78 -27.89 -33.10 1.80
CA LEU A 78 -28.62 -31.83 1.89
C LEU A 78 -28.43 -31.16 3.26
N LEU A 79 -28.53 -31.93 4.34
CA LEU A 79 -28.27 -31.43 5.70
C LEU A 79 -26.83 -30.94 5.88
N LYS A 80 -25.85 -31.64 5.30
CA LYS A 80 -24.44 -31.23 5.29
C LYS A 80 -24.26 -29.93 4.52
N LYS A 81 -24.85 -29.81 3.31
CA LYS A 81 -24.83 -28.58 2.51
C LYS A 81 -25.45 -27.41 3.25
N TRP A 82 -26.58 -27.63 3.92
CA TRP A 82 -27.22 -26.63 4.79
C TRP A 82 -26.30 -26.21 5.95
N LYS A 83 -25.71 -27.17 6.70
CA LYS A 83 -24.76 -26.87 7.78
C LYS A 83 -23.58 -26.00 7.29
N TRP A 84 -23.04 -26.29 6.12
CA TRP A 84 -22.00 -25.48 5.49
C TRP A 84 -22.48 -24.06 5.16
N LYS A 85 -23.70 -23.93 4.60
CA LYS A 85 -24.30 -22.63 4.31
C LYS A 85 -24.54 -21.83 5.59
N VAL A 86 -25.10 -22.43 6.64
CA VAL A 86 -25.25 -21.80 7.97
C VAL A 86 -23.91 -21.32 8.50
N LYS A 87 -22.86 -22.16 8.44
CA LYS A 87 -21.51 -21.79 8.90
C LYS A 87 -20.95 -20.60 8.12
N SER A 88 -21.17 -20.58 6.80
CA SER A 88 -20.77 -19.47 5.93
C SER A 88 -21.49 -18.18 6.29
N VAL A 89 -22.82 -18.21 6.43
CA VAL A 89 -23.63 -17.03 6.79
C VAL A 89 -23.26 -16.52 8.18
N LYS A 90 -23.09 -17.40 9.18
CA LYS A 90 -22.61 -17.00 10.52
C LYS A 90 -21.23 -16.35 10.48
N LYS A 91 -20.35 -16.81 9.59
CA LYS A 91 -19.02 -16.20 9.40
C LYS A 91 -19.18 -14.80 8.81
N GLU A 92 -19.96 -14.64 7.75
CA GLU A 92 -20.25 -13.36 7.12
C GLU A 92 -20.86 -12.35 8.11
N ASN A 93 -21.86 -12.74 8.91
CA ASN A 93 -22.46 -11.85 9.91
C ASN A 93 -21.47 -11.40 10.99
N ARG A 94 -20.51 -12.25 11.40
CA ARG A 94 -19.43 -11.85 12.32
C ARG A 94 -18.48 -10.84 11.68
N GLU A 95 -18.13 -11.04 10.41
CA GLU A 95 -17.30 -10.12 9.64
C GLU A 95 -18.01 -8.77 9.47
N ARG A 96 -19.29 -8.78 9.08
CA ARG A 96 -20.12 -7.58 9.00
C ARG A 96 -20.22 -6.86 10.34
N HIS A 97 -20.48 -7.57 11.43
CA HIS A 97 -20.55 -6.97 12.76
C HIS A 97 -19.24 -6.24 13.13
N SER A 98 -18.10 -6.87 12.89
CA SER A 98 -16.78 -6.24 13.11
C SER A 98 -16.62 -4.96 12.29
N GLN A 99 -16.97 -5.00 11.00
CA GLN A 99 -16.93 -3.83 10.13
C GLN A 99 -17.88 -2.71 10.58
N ARG A 100 -19.11 -3.05 11.01
CA ARG A 100 -20.08 -2.09 11.55
C ARG A 100 -19.53 -1.38 12.78
N CYS A 101 -18.99 -2.13 13.74
CA CYS A 101 -18.36 -1.55 14.93
C CYS A 101 -17.20 -0.61 14.56
N TYR A 102 -16.40 -0.97 13.56
CA TYR A 102 -15.29 -0.14 13.11
C TYR A 102 -15.76 1.17 12.44
N ILE A 103 -16.82 1.12 11.61
CA ILE A 103 -17.44 2.32 11.02
C ILE A 103 -18.04 3.22 12.11
N GLU A 104 -18.79 2.65 13.07
CA GLU A 104 -19.39 3.43 14.17
C GLU A 104 -18.33 4.18 14.98
N LEU A 105 -17.18 3.55 15.27
CA LEU A 105 -16.07 4.21 15.96
C LEU A 105 -15.50 5.39 15.15
N LYS A 106 -15.36 5.23 13.82
CA LYS A 106 -14.93 6.32 12.93
C LYS A 106 -15.92 7.47 12.90
N LEU A 107 -17.21 7.16 12.77
CA LEU A 107 -18.27 8.18 12.75
C LEU A 107 -18.42 8.87 14.10
N ALA A 108 -18.29 8.15 15.21
CA ALA A 108 -18.32 8.74 16.54
C ALA A 108 -17.21 9.78 16.73
N VAL A 109 -15.98 9.46 16.31
CA VAL A 109 -14.87 10.43 16.34
C VAL A 109 -15.12 11.58 15.36
N SER A 110 -15.52 11.28 14.12
CA SER A 110 -15.76 12.31 13.09
C SER A 110 -16.83 13.31 13.55
N ARG A 111 -17.95 12.83 14.09
CA ARG A 111 -19.05 13.67 14.61
C ARG A 111 -18.63 14.50 15.81
N LYS A 112 -17.76 13.96 16.68
CA LYS A 112 -17.23 14.70 17.84
C LYS A 112 -16.28 15.81 17.41
N MET A 113 -15.45 15.56 16.40
CA MET A 113 -14.43 16.51 15.93
C MET A 113 -14.95 17.49 14.88
N LYS A 114 -16.19 17.35 14.39
CA LYS A 114 -16.69 18.10 13.22
C LYS A 114 -16.69 19.61 13.42
N ASP A 115 -16.94 20.08 14.65
CA ASP A 115 -17.07 21.51 14.96
C ASP A 115 -15.76 22.14 15.46
N GLU A 116 -14.70 21.35 15.59
CA GLU A 116 -13.35 21.84 15.90
C GLU A 116 -12.76 22.55 14.66
N GLU A 117 -12.03 23.65 14.88
CA GLU A 117 -11.34 24.37 13.79
C GLU A 117 -10.25 23.51 13.13
N GLY A 118 -9.67 22.60 13.89
CA GLY A 118 -8.79 21.56 13.39
C GLY A 118 -8.03 20.85 14.51
N PHE A 119 -7.43 19.71 14.18
CA PHE A 119 -6.74 18.82 15.10
C PHE A 119 -5.50 18.21 14.42
N TYR A 120 -4.62 17.62 15.24
CA TYR A 120 -3.33 17.09 14.80
C TYR A 120 -3.22 15.60 15.10
N TYR A 121 -2.39 14.89 14.34
CA TYR A 121 -2.09 13.49 14.57
C TYR A 121 -0.64 13.31 15.01
N PRO A 122 -0.34 13.03 16.29
CA PRO A 122 1.00 12.61 16.65
C PRO A 122 1.34 11.31 15.94
N HIS A 123 2.55 11.25 15.37
CA HIS A 123 3.03 10.11 14.60
C HIS A 123 3.95 9.22 15.42
N ASN A 124 4.01 7.95 15.04
CA ASN A 124 4.85 6.94 15.65
C ASN A 124 5.44 6.06 14.55
N LEU A 125 6.62 5.49 14.78
CA LEU A 125 7.27 4.58 13.82
C LEU A 125 7.00 3.13 14.17
N ASP A 126 6.92 2.25 13.17
CA ASP A 126 7.19 0.84 13.40
C ASP A 126 8.68 0.57 13.59
N PHE A 127 9.07 -0.69 13.78
CA PHE A 127 10.49 -1.04 13.98
C PHE A 127 11.37 -0.79 12.74
N ARG A 128 10.78 -0.67 11.55
CA ARG A 128 11.48 -0.48 10.27
C ARG A 128 11.70 0.99 9.93
N GLY A 129 10.95 1.88 10.59
CA GLY A 129 10.99 3.31 10.36
C GLY A 129 9.81 3.87 9.57
N ARG A 130 8.78 3.06 9.23
CA ARG A 130 7.56 3.61 8.61
C ARG A 130 6.72 4.35 9.64
N ALA A 131 6.24 5.54 9.29
CA ALA A 131 5.43 6.37 10.18
C ALA A 131 3.93 6.03 10.12
N TYR A 132 3.26 6.18 11.26
CA TYR A 132 1.84 5.90 11.46
C TYR A 132 1.25 6.93 12.45
N PRO A 133 0.06 7.49 12.17
CA PRO A 133 -0.73 8.20 13.16
C PRO A 133 -0.99 7.33 14.40
N MET A 134 -0.93 7.93 15.58
CA MET A 134 -1.19 7.22 16.82
C MET A 134 -2.69 6.92 17.02
N HIS A 135 -3.59 7.79 16.55
CA HIS A 135 -5.03 7.57 16.69
C HIS A 135 -5.48 6.38 15.81
N PRO A 136 -6.10 5.32 16.38
CA PRO A 136 -6.36 4.08 15.64
C PRO A 136 -7.61 4.06 14.74
N TYR A 137 -8.54 5.02 14.87
CA TYR A 137 -9.87 4.91 14.23
C TYR A 137 -10.01 5.87 13.05
N LEU A 138 -9.96 7.18 13.32
CA LEU A 138 -9.99 8.22 12.30
C LEU A 138 -8.58 8.78 12.13
N ASN A 139 -8.00 8.58 10.95
CA ASN A 139 -6.73 9.14 10.50
C ASN A 139 -6.60 8.96 8.98
N HIS A 140 -5.66 9.68 8.36
CA HIS A 140 -5.46 9.69 6.91
C HIS A 140 -4.85 8.39 6.34
N LEU A 141 -4.25 7.51 7.15
CA LEU A 141 -3.89 6.14 6.73
C LEU A 141 -5.10 5.19 6.69
N GLY A 142 -6.29 5.68 7.03
CA GLY A 142 -7.53 4.92 7.00
C GLY A 142 -8.02 4.59 5.59
N SER A 143 -9.20 3.95 5.55
CA SER A 143 -9.94 3.64 4.31
C SER A 143 -10.39 4.91 3.57
N ASP A 144 -10.89 4.76 2.34
CA ASP A 144 -11.54 5.83 1.56
C ASP A 144 -12.50 6.70 2.39
N LEU A 145 -13.39 6.11 3.20
CA LEU A 145 -14.25 6.86 4.13
C LEU A 145 -13.46 7.83 5.03
N CYS A 146 -12.35 7.39 5.63
CA CYS A 146 -11.54 8.25 6.50
C CYS A 146 -10.89 9.38 5.71
N GLN A 147 -10.37 9.08 4.53
CA GLN A 147 -9.67 10.06 3.69
C GLN A 147 -10.66 11.09 3.11
N GLY A 148 -11.83 10.66 2.64
CA GLY A 148 -12.86 11.56 2.12
C GLY A 148 -13.48 12.49 3.18
N VAL A 149 -13.52 12.11 4.47
CA VAL A 149 -14.01 12.99 5.54
C VAL A 149 -12.92 13.87 6.16
N LEU A 150 -11.65 13.71 5.77
CA LEU A 150 -10.52 14.47 6.30
C LEU A 150 -9.97 15.40 5.22
N GLU A 151 -9.74 16.66 5.58
CA GLU A 151 -9.09 17.64 4.71
C GLU A 151 -8.13 18.51 5.53
N PHE A 152 -7.23 19.25 4.87
CA PHE A 152 -6.34 20.16 5.58
C PHE A 152 -7.14 21.29 6.22
N ALA A 153 -6.84 21.61 7.47
CA ALA A 153 -7.54 22.68 8.18
C ALA A 153 -7.19 24.06 7.58
N GLU A 154 -5.92 24.24 7.25
CA GLU A 154 -5.42 25.39 6.52
C GLU A 154 -5.62 25.13 5.02
N GLY A 155 -6.11 26.14 4.28
CA GLY A 155 -6.33 26.03 2.84
C GLY A 155 -5.30 26.86 2.07
N ARG A 156 -5.17 26.59 0.77
CA ARG A 156 -4.33 27.39 -0.13
C ARG A 156 -5.07 27.79 -1.41
N PRO A 157 -4.86 29.00 -1.94
CA PRO A 157 -5.37 29.38 -3.25
C PRO A 157 -4.87 28.40 -4.31
N LEU A 158 -5.77 27.90 -5.16
CA LEU A 158 -5.44 26.91 -6.17
C LEU A 158 -4.34 27.39 -7.13
N ARG A 159 -4.40 28.64 -7.57
CA ARG A 159 -3.65 29.16 -8.73
C ARG A 159 -3.97 28.35 -10.00
N ILE A 160 -3.32 28.67 -11.11
CA ILE A 160 -3.48 27.93 -12.37
C ILE A 160 -3.07 26.46 -12.19
N SER A 161 -1.87 26.23 -11.67
CA SER A 161 -1.34 24.87 -11.49
C SER A 161 -2.20 24.02 -10.54
N GLY A 162 -2.68 24.58 -9.42
CA GLY A 162 -3.51 23.80 -8.50
C GLY A 162 -4.88 23.44 -9.06
N LEU A 163 -5.48 24.28 -9.92
CA LEU A 163 -6.72 23.89 -10.61
C LEU A 163 -6.49 22.68 -11.54
N HIS A 164 -5.35 22.64 -12.24
CA HIS A 164 -4.97 21.48 -13.05
C HIS A 164 -4.74 20.24 -12.18
N TRP A 165 -3.98 20.36 -11.10
CA TRP A 165 -3.72 19.24 -10.20
C TRP A 165 -4.97 18.71 -9.51
N LEU A 166 -5.93 19.58 -9.17
CA LEU A 166 -7.21 19.14 -8.62
C LEU A 166 -8.01 18.30 -9.63
N LYS A 167 -8.00 18.70 -10.92
CA LYS A 167 -8.63 17.94 -12.00
C LYS A 167 -7.92 16.61 -12.27
N ILE A 168 -6.59 16.58 -12.25
CA ILE A 168 -5.79 15.36 -12.37
C ILE A 168 -6.06 14.43 -11.18
N HIS A 169 -6.14 14.97 -9.97
CA HIS A 169 -6.42 14.21 -8.76
C HIS A 169 -7.79 13.55 -8.80
N LEU A 170 -8.83 14.24 -9.29
CA LEU A 170 -10.15 13.66 -9.52
C LEU A 170 -10.07 12.45 -10.48
N ALA A 171 -9.34 12.60 -11.59
CA ALA A 171 -9.14 11.52 -12.56
C ALA A 171 -8.37 10.33 -11.95
N ASN A 172 -7.37 10.58 -11.10
CA ASN A 172 -6.63 9.56 -10.37
C ASN A 172 -7.54 8.75 -9.42
N LEU A 173 -8.37 9.44 -8.62
CA LEU A 173 -9.33 8.81 -7.69
C LEU A 173 -10.42 8.02 -8.42
N TYR A 174 -10.82 8.49 -9.62
CA TYR A 174 -11.76 7.75 -10.46
C TYR A 174 -11.16 6.42 -10.93
N ALA A 175 -9.85 6.41 -11.23
CA ALA A 175 -9.08 5.24 -11.64
C ALA A 175 -9.68 4.51 -12.85
N GLY A 176 -9.75 3.17 -12.82
CA GLY A 176 -10.38 2.39 -13.90
C GLY A 176 -9.64 2.45 -15.26
N GLY A 177 -8.34 2.77 -15.24
CA GLY A 177 -7.53 2.97 -16.45
C GLY A 177 -7.34 4.45 -16.83
N VAL A 178 -8.12 5.36 -16.23
CA VAL A 178 -7.91 6.82 -16.38
C VAL A 178 -6.58 7.24 -15.76
N ASP A 179 -6.20 6.61 -14.64
CA ASP A 179 -4.90 6.77 -13.97
C ASP A 179 -3.71 6.27 -14.82
N LYS A 180 -3.96 5.67 -16.00
CA LYS A 180 -2.94 5.25 -16.97
C LYS A 180 -2.85 6.15 -18.19
N LEU A 181 -3.70 7.17 -18.28
CA LEU A 181 -3.55 8.23 -19.27
C LEU A 181 -2.40 9.16 -18.90
N SER A 182 -1.93 9.92 -19.88
CA SER A 182 -1.02 11.05 -19.62
C SER A 182 -1.70 12.09 -18.72
N LEU A 183 -0.93 12.99 -18.11
CA LEU A 183 -1.49 14.07 -17.29
C LEU A 183 -2.53 14.91 -18.08
N GLU A 184 -2.26 15.19 -19.35
CA GLU A 184 -3.20 15.87 -20.25
C GLU A 184 -4.47 15.03 -20.50
N GLY A 185 -4.33 13.73 -20.73
CA GLY A 185 -5.47 12.84 -20.90
C GLY A 185 -6.37 12.78 -19.65
N ARG A 186 -5.77 12.90 -18.46
CA ARG A 186 -6.50 12.99 -17.18
C ARG A 186 -7.24 14.31 -17.03
N LEU A 187 -6.66 15.43 -17.47
CA LEU A 187 -7.34 16.73 -17.53
C LEU A 187 -8.56 16.66 -18.45
N VAL A 188 -8.37 16.19 -19.68
CA VAL A 188 -9.44 16.02 -20.68
C VAL A 188 -10.55 15.12 -20.16
N PHE A 189 -10.22 14.04 -19.44
CA PHE A 189 -11.23 13.22 -18.77
C PHE A 189 -12.10 14.08 -17.84
N THR A 190 -11.50 14.83 -16.91
CA THR A 190 -12.26 15.64 -15.96
C THR A 190 -13.11 16.71 -16.66
N GLU A 191 -12.60 17.36 -17.71
CA GLU A 191 -13.38 18.33 -18.52
C GLU A 191 -14.63 17.71 -19.15
N ASN A 192 -14.50 16.48 -19.69
CA ASN A 192 -15.61 15.79 -20.35
C ASN A 192 -16.72 15.34 -19.38
N TYR A 193 -16.44 15.31 -18.08
CA TYR A 193 -17.39 14.88 -17.04
C TYR A 193 -17.80 16.00 -16.09
N LEU A 194 -17.60 17.27 -16.44
CA LEU A 194 -17.97 18.41 -15.58
C LEU A 194 -19.44 18.40 -15.14
N ASP A 195 -20.37 18.02 -16.02
CA ASP A 195 -21.79 17.93 -15.66
C ASP A 195 -22.05 16.85 -14.59
N ASP A 196 -21.34 15.72 -14.65
CA ASP A 196 -21.41 14.64 -13.67
C ASP A 196 -20.75 15.02 -12.34
N ILE A 197 -19.70 15.83 -12.40
CA ILE A 197 -19.02 16.40 -11.24
C ILE A 197 -19.94 17.38 -10.52
N PHE A 198 -20.56 18.31 -11.25
CA PHE A 198 -21.52 19.26 -10.70
C PHE A 198 -22.75 18.55 -10.10
N ASP A 199 -23.30 17.56 -10.80
CA ASP A 199 -24.41 16.73 -10.27
C ASP A 199 -24.02 15.97 -9.00
N SER A 200 -22.81 15.39 -8.97
CA SER A 200 -22.31 14.67 -7.80
C SER A 200 -22.11 15.60 -6.59
N ALA A 201 -21.65 16.84 -6.81
CA ALA A 201 -21.48 17.83 -5.75
C ALA A 201 -22.81 18.37 -5.21
N ASP A 202 -23.77 18.66 -6.08
CA ASP A 202 -25.05 19.28 -5.73
C ASP A 202 -26.06 18.28 -5.17
N ARG A 203 -26.11 17.07 -5.75
CA ARG A 203 -27.10 16.03 -5.45
C ARG A 203 -26.41 14.67 -5.26
N PRO A 204 -25.53 14.52 -4.26
CA PRO A 204 -24.68 13.32 -4.11
C PRO A 204 -25.46 12.01 -3.97
N LEU A 205 -26.68 12.03 -3.41
CA LEU A 205 -27.49 10.82 -3.23
C LEU A 205 -28.71 10.76 -4.17
N GLU A 206 -29.18 11.91 -4.65
CA GLU A 206 -30.40 12.06 -5.45
C GLU A 206 -30.14 12.25 -6.94
N GLY A 207 -28.89 12.52 -7.33
CA GLY A 207 -28.48 12.73 -8.72
C GLY A 207 -28.15 11.43 -9.44
N ARG A 208 -27.27 11.52 -10.43
CA ARG A 208 -26.73 10.39 -11.21
C ARG A 208 -25.76 9.53 -10.41
N ARG A 209 -25.23 10.06 -9.29
CA ARG A 209 -24.32 9.37 -8.38
C ARG A 209 -23.07 8.85 -9.11
N TRP A 210 -22.55 9.65 -10.04
CA TRP A 210 -21.40 9.28 -10.86
C TRP A 210 -20.15 8.97 -10.03
N TRP A 211 -19.94 9.73 -8.94
CA TRP A 211 -18.86 9.51 -7.97
C TRP A 211 -18.79 8.08 -7.38
N LEU A 212 -19.90 7.33 -7.32
CA LEU A 212 -19.91 5.93 -6.85
C LEU A 212 -19.19 4.96 -7.80
N LYS A 213 -18.87 5.38 -9.03
CA LYS A 213 -18.14 4.57 -10.02
C LYS A 213 -16.62 4.66 -9.86
N ALA A 214 -16.12 5.60 -9.06
CA ALA A 214 -14.70 5.73 -8.75
C ALA A 214 -14.17 4.56 -7.90
N GLU A 215 -12.87 4.30 -7.96
CA GLU A 215 -12.22 3.32 -7.05
C GLU A 215 -12.24 3.83 -5.60
N ASP A 216 -12.07 5.13 -5.41
CA ASP A 216 -12.14 5.82 -4.11
C ASP A 216 -13.31 6.82 -4.07
N PRO A 217 -14.55 6.35 -3.81
CA PRO A 217 -15.75 7.13 -4.02
C PRO A 217 -15.88 8.34 -3.08
N PHE A 218 -15.60 8.21 -1.78
CA PHE A 218 -15.75 9.35 -0.85
C PHE A 218 -14.71 10.44 -1.08
N GLN A 219 -13.47 10.06 -1.42
CA GLN A 219 -12.46 11.02 -1.85
C GLN A 219 -12.86 11.70 -3.17
N CYS A 220 -13.33 10.93 -4.16
CA CYS A 220 -13.81 11.49 -5.44
C CYS A 220 -14.94 12.51 -5.22
N LEU A 221 -15.89 12.20 -4.32
CA LEU A 221 -16.95 13.13 -3.95
C LEU A 221 -16.40 14.40 -3.28
N ALA A 222 -15.40 14.30 -2.40
CA ALA A 222 -14.76 15.45 -1.78
C ALA A 222 -14.16 16.39 -2.84
N VAL A 223 -13.45 15.83 -3.84
CA VAL A 223 -12.88 16.62 -4.94
C VAL A 223 -13.97 17.18 -5.86
N CYS A 224 -15.04 16.43 -6.14
CA CYS A 224 -16.17 16.95 -6.93
C CYS A 224 -16.78 18.19 -6.28
N ILE A 225 -16.95 18.16 -4.95
CA ILE A 225 -17.45 19.28 -4.15
C ILE A 225 -16.51 20.49 -4.27
N ASP A 226 -15.22 20.32 -3.97
CA ASP A 226 -14.22 21.39 -3.96
C ASP A 226 -14.04 22.01 -5.36
N LEU A 227 -13.94 21.17 -6.40
CA LEU A 227 -13.80 21.62 -7.79
C LEU A 227 -15.06 22.37 -8.28
N THR A 228 -16.25 21.93 -7.88
CA THR A 228 -17.51 22.62 -8.22
C THR A 228 -17.56 24.01 -7.60
N GLU A 229 -17.17 24.14 -6.33
CA GLU A 229 -17.10 25.43 -5.65
C GLU A 229 -16.06 26.35 -6.31
N ALA A 230 -14.88 25.82 -6.64
CA ALA A 230 -13.83 26.56 -7.34
C ALA A 230 -14.31 27.08 -8.70
N LEU A 231 -14.87 26.22 -9.55
CA LEU A 231 -15.32 26.57 -10.90
C LEU A 231 -16.52 27.53 -10.92
N ARG A 232 -17.35 27.53 -9.87
CA ARG A 232 -18.47 28.47 -9.71
C ARG A 232 -18.07 29.78 -9.03
N SER A 233 -16.87 29.86 -8.46
CA SER A 233 -16.37 31.09 -7.85
C SER A 233 -16.06 32.16 -8.92
N PRO A 234 -16.05 33.45 -8.56
CA PRO A 234 -15.70 34.53 -9.51
C PRO A 234 -14.30 34.39 -10.12
N SER A 235 -13.38 33.72 -9.42
CA SER A 235 -12.01 33.47 -9.87
C SER A 235 -11.51 32.13 -9.32
N PRO A 236 -11.63 31.03 -10.09
CA PRO A 236 -11.23 29.68 -9.67
C PRO A 236 -9.78 29.60 -9.19
N GLU A 237 -8.86 30.37 -9.78
CA GLU A 237 -7.45 30.41 -9.39
C GLU A 237 -7.20 30.98 -7.99
N THR A 238 -8.12 31.79 -7.48
CA THR A 238 -8.02 32.37 -6.13
C THR A 238 -8.83 31.60 -5.08
N PHE A 239 -9.60 30.59 -5.51
CA PHE A 239 -10.36 29.74 -4.62
C PHE A 239 -9.42 29.00 -3.65
N VAL A 240 -9.73 29.04 -2.36
CA VAL A 240 -8.94 28.44 -1.31
C VAL A 240 -9.38 26.99 -1.12
N SER A 241 -8.58 26.05 -1.64
CA SER A 241 -8.84 24.62 -1.52
C SER A 241 -8.16 24.03 -0.29
N HIS A 242 -8.85 23.06 0.32
CA HIS A 242 -8.40 22.31 1.49
C HIS A 242 -8.06 20.85 1.18
N ILE A 243 -8.29 20.42 -0.06
CA ILE A 243 -8.11 19.04 -0.51
C ILE A 243 -6.63 18.68 -0.52
N PRO A 244 -6.23 17.61 0.19
CA PRO A 244 -4.93 16.97 -0.02
C PRO A 244 -4.89 16.33 -1.41
N VAL A 245 -3.96 16.74 -2.26
CA VAL A 245 -3.73 16.11 -3.56
C VAL A 245 -2.62 15.07 -3.43
N HIS A 246 -2.91 13.85 -3.88
CA HIS A 246 -2.06 12.69 -3.70
C HIS A 246 -1.13 12.49 -4.90
N GLN A 247 0.12 12.12 -4.65
CA GLN A 247 1.07 11.63 -5.63
C GLN A 247 1.60 10.28 -5.16
N ASP A 248 1.36 9.22 -5.94
CA ASP A 248 1.58 7.84 -5.50
C ASP A 248 2.77 7.19 -6.23
N GLY A 249 3.63 6.49 -5.48
CA GLY A 249 4.68 5.65 -6.04
C GLY A 249 4.08 4.48 -6.83
N SER A 250 4.45 4.33 -8.11
CA SER A 250 3.81 3.35 -9.02
C SER A 250 3.92 1.89 -8.56
N CYS A 251 5.09 1.49 -8.07
CA CYS A 251 5.32 0.22 -7.38
C CYS A 251 6.56 0.39 -6.50
N ASN A 252 6.37 1.11 -5.39
CA ASN A 252 7.46 1.71 -4.62
C ASN A 252 8.56 0.71 -4.20
N GLY A 253 8.21 -0.51 -3.79
CA GLY A 253 9.22 -1.53 -3.47
C GLY A 253 10.13 -1.89 -4.66
N LEU A 254 9.59 -2.00 -5.87
CA LEU A 254 10.38 -2.21 -7.09
C LEU A 254 11.16 -0.96 -7.49
N GLN A 255 10.63 0.25 -7.24
CA GLN A 255 11.36 1.50 -7.48
C GLN A 255 12.65 1.56 -6.66
N HIS A 256 12.54 1.24 -5.36
CA HIS A 256 13.69 1.17 -4.47
C HIS A 256 14.69 0.07 -4.87
N TYR A 257 14.23 -1.08 -5.35
CA TYR A 257 15.13 -2.12 -5.86
C TYR A 257 15.82 -1.75 -7.18
N ALA A 258 15.10 -1.13 -8.12
CA ALA A 258 15.65 -0.67 -9.39
C ALA A 258 16.75 0.38 -9.15
N ALA A 259 16.54 1.29 -8.19
CA ALA A 259 17.55 2.26 -7.78
C ALA A 259 18.78 1.62 -7.11
N LEU A 260 18.58 0.64 -6.20
CA LEU A 260 19.70 -0.11 -5.58
C LEU A 260 20.53 -0.88 -6.60
N GLY A 261 19.85 -1.50 -7.57
CA GLY A 261 20.47 -2.34 -8.60
C GLY A 261 20.94 -1.58 -9.83
N ARG A 262 20.61 -0.28 -9.96
CA ARG A 262 20.80 0.50 -11.19
C ARG A 262 20.26 -0.25 -12.43
N ASP A 263 19.09 -0.84 -12.29
CA ASP A 263 18.44 -1.70 -13.30
C ASP A 263 17.62 -0.83 -14.27
N GLU A 264 18.12 -0.56 -15.47
CA GLU A 264 17.50 0.32 -16.46
C GLU A 264 16.11 -0.18 -16.92
N LEU A 265 16.00 -1.47 -17.23
CA LEU A 265 14.73 -2.08 -17.64
C LEU A 265 13.71 -2.06 -16.50
N GLY A 266 14.16 -2.41 -15.29
CA GLY A 266 13.34 -2.30 -14.09
C GLY A 266 12.91 -0.86 -13.80
N ALA A 267 13.82 0.10 -13.95
CA ALA A 267 13.59 1.52 -13.75
C ALA A 267 12.52 2.07 -14.71
N ALA A 268 12.61 1.75 -16.00
CA ALA A 268 11.61 2.12 -16.98
C ALA A 268 10.23 1.50 -16.66
N ALA A 269 10.18 0.22 -16.26
CA ALA A 269 8.93 -0.46 -15.94
C ALA A 269 8.19 0.12 -14.72
N VAL A 270 8.90 0.83 -13.84
CA VAL A 270 8.34 1.43 -12.62
C VAL A 270 8.47 2.96 -12.56
N ASN A 271 8.57 3.59 -13.74
CA ASN A 271 8.54 5.04 -13.93
C ASN A 271 9.69 5.81 -13.27
N LEU A 272 10.87 5.21 -13.09
CA LEU A 272 12.07 5.98 -12.75
C LEU A 272 12.64 6.73 -13.97
N VAL A 273 12.31 6.28 -15.17
CA VAL A 273 12.66 6.95 -16.44
C VAL A 273 11.44 7.70 -16.95
N ALA A 274 11.66 8.88 -17.53
CA ALA A 274 10.60 9.67 -18.14
C ALA A 274 9.94 8.93 -19.32
N GLY A 275 8.62 9.04 -19.41
CA GLY A 275 7.84 8.49 -20.52
C GLY A 275 6.67 9.42 -20.86
N GLU A 276 6.05 9.24 -22.02
CA GLU A 276 4.88 10.04 -22.45
C GLU A 276 3.64 9.77 -21.59
N LYS A 277 3.52 8.53 -21.10
CA LYS A 277 2.42 8.02 -20.28
C LYS A 277 2.96 7.10 -19.19
N PRO A 278 2.24 6.92 -18.07
CA PRO A 278 2.68 6.05 -16.99
C PRO A 278 2.90 4.61 -17.49
N ALA A 279 4.07 4.04 -17.22
CA ALA A 279 4.30 2.61 -17.34
C ALA A 279 3.44 1.85 -16.32
N ASP A 280 2.91 0.71 -16.74
CA ASP A 280 2.09 -0.17 -15.90
C ASP A 280 2.77 -1.54 -15.78
N VAL A 281 3.67 -1.67 -14.81
CA VAL A 281 4.41 -2.90 -14.51
C VAL A 281 3.51 -4.14 -14.43
N TYR A 282 2.29 -3.98 -13.92
CA TYR A 282 1.33 -5.06 -13.76
C TYR A 282 0.81 -5.56 -15.12
N SER A 283 0.53 -4.66 -16.05
CA SER A 283 0.12 -5.03 -17.41
C SER A 283 1.28 -5.63 -18.19
N GLY A 284 2.51 -5.13 -18.01
CA GLY A 284 3.72 -5.73 -18.59
C GLY A 284 3.92 -7.17 -18.11
N ILE A 285 3.82 -7.42 -16.80
CA ILE A 285 3.91 -8.78 -16.24
C ILE A 285 2.75 -9.65 -16.70
N ALA A 286 1.52 -9.14 -16.75
CA ALA A 286 0.38 -9.89 -17.27
C ALA A 286 0.60 -10.33 -18.73
N ALA A 287 1.13 -9.44 -19.58
CA ALA A 287 1.47 -9.76 -20.96
C ALA A 287 2.56 -10.84 -21.05
N ARG A 288 3.59 -10.78 -20.19
CA ARG A 288 4.62 -11.81 -20.12
C ARG A 288 4.07 -13.16 -19.65
N VAL A 289 3.24 -13.18 -18.61
CA VAL A 289 2.56 -14.38 -18.12
C VAL A 289 1.70 -14.99 -19.23
N LEU A 290 0.93 -14.17 -19.94
CA LEU A 290 0.10 -14.60 -21.06
C LEU A 290 0.94 -15.22 -22.18
N SER A 291 2.10 -14.63 -22.51
CA SER A 291 3.04 -15.18 -23.49
C SER A 291 3.54 -16.58 -23.07
N ILE A 292 3.95 -16.76 -21.82
CA ILE A 292 4.42 -18.05 -21.32
C ILE A 292 3.28 -19.08 -21.37
N MET A 293 2.09 -18.72 -20.92
CA MET A 293 0.93 -19.62 -20.93
C MET A 293 0.47 -19.99 -22.34
N ARG A 294 0.58 -19.09 -23.32
CA ARG A 294 0.27 -19.40 -24.73
C ARG A 294 1.21 -20.45 -25.31
N ILE A 295 2.51 -20.34 -25.00
CA ILE A 295 3.51 -21.34 -25.41
C ILE A 295 3.23 -22.68 -24.71
N ASP A 296 2.98 -22.66 -23.41
CA ASP A 296 2.68 -23.87 -22.64
C ASP A 296 1.38 -24.56 -23.10
N ALA A 297 0.37 -23.79 -23.49
CA ALA A 297 -0.90 -24.30 -23.99
C ALA A 297 -0.78 -25.03 -25.34
N GLN A 298 0.27 -24.79 -26.12
CA GLN A 298 0.54 -25.48 -27.39
C GLN A 298 1.29 -26.80 -27.20
N LYS A 299 1.84 -27.07 -26.01
CA LYS A 299 2.55 -28.32 -25.72
C LYS A 299 1.57 -29.48 -25.59
N ASP A 300 2.05 -30.69 -25.85
CA ASP A 300 1.30 -31.93 -25.64
C ASP A 300 1.05 -32.16 -24.14
N PRO A 301 -0.22 -32.22 -23.67
CA PRO A 301 -0.54 -32.52 -22.27
C PRO A 301 0.01 -33.85 -21.76
N ALA A 302 0.28 -34.83 -22.63
CA ALA A 302 0.89 -36.10 -22.24
C ALA A 302 2.37 -35.93 -21.83
N VAL A 303 3.05 -34.93 -22.39
CA VAL A 303 4.46 -34.61 -22.13
C VAL A 303 4.59 -33.47 -21.10
N PHE A 304 3.66 -32.53 -21.12
CA PHE A 304 3.64 -31.35 -20.26
C PHE A 304 2.24 -31.18 -19.63
N PRO A 305 1.98 -31.78 -18.45
CA PRO A 305 0.64 -31.79 -17.83
C PRO A 305 0.01 -30.41 -17.63
N ASP A 306 0.86 -29.39 -17.40
CA ASP A 306 0.46 -27.99 -17.22
C ASP A 306 -0.13 -27.36 -18.50
N ALA A 307 0.03 -27.97 -19.68
CA ALA A 307 -0.57 -27.49 -20.94
C ALA A 307 -2.10 -27.37 -20.85
N SER A 308 -2.73 -28.31 -20.15
CA SER A 308 -4.18 -28.32 -19.87
C SER A 308 -4.61 -27.09 -19.07
N LEU A 309 -3.84 -26.77 -18.02
CA LEU A 309 -4.08 -25.63 -17.13
C LEU A 309 -3.85 -24.32 -17.88
N ALA A 310 -2.80 -24.26 -18.70
CA ALA A 310 -2.49 -23.11 -19.51
C ALA A 310 -3.64 -22.78 -20.47
N LYS A 311 -4.22 -23.78 -21.16
CA LYS A 311 -5.41 -23.58 -22.02
C LYS A 311 -6.59 -22.95 -21.28
N ILE A 312 -6.85 -23.36 -20.05
CA ILE A 312 -7.93 -22.81 -19.21
C ILE A 312 -7.64 -21.35 -18.82
N LEU A 313 -6.38 -21.08 -18.45
CA LEU A 313 -5.98 -19.82 -17.84
C LEU A 313 -5.63 -18.72 -18.83
N VAL A 314 -5.27 -19.02 -20.09
CA VAL A 314 -4.87 -18.01 -21.10
C VAL A 314 -5.90 -16.88 -21.22
N ASN A 315 -7.20 -17.18 -21.15
CA ASN A 315 -8.26 -16.17 -21.25
C ASN A 315 -8.59 -15.48 -19.91
N GLN A 316 -7.88 -15.84 -18.83
CA GLN A 316 -8.07 -15.31 -17.48
C GLN A 316 -6.92 -14.40 -17.04
N VAL A 317 -5.84 -14.31 -17.82
CA VAL A 317 -4.68 -13.48 -17.47
C VAL A 317 -4.98 -12.01 -17.82
N ASP A 318 -5.03 -11.17 -16.79
CA ASP A 318 -5.10 -9.72 -16.92
C ASP A 318 -4.35 -9.05 -15.75
N ARG A 319 -4.32 -7.71 -15.78
CA ARG A 319 -3.74 -6.88 -14.73
C ARG A 319 -4.27 -7.22 -13.34
N LYS A 320 -5.59 -7.42 -13.18
CA LYS A 320 -6.25 -7.67 -11.89
C LYS A 320 -5.84 -9.00 -11.28
N LEU A 321 -5.58 -10.02 -12.11
CA LEU A 321 -5.10 -11.33 -11.66
C LEU A 321 -3.72 -11.24 -10.99
N VAL A 322 -2.78 -10.52 -11.62
CA VAL A 322 -1.37 -10.50 -11.19
C VAL A 322 -1.03 -9.36 -10.23
N LYS A 323 -1.77 -8.23 -10.25
CA LYS A 323 -1.49 -6.99 -9.49
C LYS A 323 -1.10 -7.26 -8.04
N GLN A 324 -1.92 -8.01 -7.31
CA GLN A 324 -1.69 -8.26 -5.89
C GLN A 324 -0.42 -9.08 -5.65
N THR A 325 -0.17 -10.10 -6.46
CA THR A 325 1.01 -10.96 -6.32
C THR A 325 2.28 -10.19 -6.63
N VAL A 326 2.32 -9.46 -7.74
CA VAL A 326 3.45 -8.60 -8.10
C VAL A 326 3.75 -7.59 -7.00
N MET A 327 2.72 -6.86 -6.55
CA MET A 327 2.85 -5.81 -5.53
C MET A 327 3.37 -6.35 -4.19
N THR A 328 2.99 -7.58 -3.83
CA THR A 328 3.36 -8.14 -2.51
C THR A 328 4.60 -9.05 -2.54
N SER A 329 5.02 -9.53 -3.71
CA SER A 329 6.22 -10.37 -3.85
C SER A 329 7.50 -9.64 -3.46
N VAL A 330 7.64 -8.35 -3.80
CA VAL A 330 8.77 -7.53 -3.32
C VAL A 330 8.79 -7.34 -1.81
N TYR A 331 7.62 -7.51 -1.17
CA TYR A 331 7.46 -7.45 0.27
C TYR A 331 7.56 -8.83 0.96
N GLY A 332 8.16 -9.81 0.29
CA GLY A 332 8.48 -11.11 0.88
C GLY A 332 7.33 -12.11 0.86
N VAL A 333 6.29 -11.90 0.04
CA VAL A 333 5.27 -12.92 -0.18
C VAL A 333 5.89 -14.17 -0.80
N THR A 334 5.74 -15.29 -0.09
CA THR A 334 6.17 -16.60 -0.55
C THR A 334 5.26 -17.15 -1.64
N TYR A 335 5.73 -18.17 -2.37
CA TYR A 335 4.92 -18.91 -3.35
C TYR A 335 3.53 -19.32 -2.83
N ILE A 336 3.43 -19.77 -1.57
CA ILE A 336 2.15 -20.16 -0.96
C ILE A 336 1.20 -18.96 -0.88
N GLY A 337 1.71 -17.80 -0.44
CA GLY A 337 0.93 -16.57 -0.38
C GLY A 337 0.52 -16.06 -1.76
N ALA A 338 1.44 -16.10 -2.73
CA ALA A 338 1.17 -15.74 -4.13
C ALA A 338 0.05 -16.61 -4.73
N ARG A 339 0.12 -17.93 -4.54
CA ARG A 339 -0.94 -18.87 -4.94
C ARG A 339 -2.28 -18.51 -4.31
N ASP A 340 -2.33 -18.24 -3.01
CA ASP A 340 -3.59 -17.95 -2.32
C ASP A 340 -4.23 -16.64 -2.80
N GLN A 341 -3.42 -15.63 -3.13
CA GLN A 341 -3.87 -14.38 -3.74
C GLN A 341 -4.48 -14.62 -5.13
N ILE A 342 -3.78 -15.35 -6.00
CA ILE A 342 -4.25 -15.70 -7.34
C ILE A 342 -5.51 -16.57 -7.25
N LYS A 343 -5.54 -17.57 -6.35
CA LYS A 343 -6.70 -18.44 -6.13
C LYS A 343 -7.94 -17.61 -5.79
N ARG A 344 -7.82 -16.61 -4.92
CA ARG A 344 -8.94 -15.71 -4.59
C ARG A 344 -9.43 -14.95 -5.82
N ARG A 345 -8.54 -14.41 -6.65
CA ARG A 345 -8.90 -13.70 -7.89
C ARG A 345 -9.54 -14.61 -8.94
N LEU A 346 -9.07 -15.85 -9.08
CA LEU A 346 -9.70 -16.84 -9.96
C LEU A 346 -11.08 -17.25 -9.44
N LYS A 347 -11.22 -17.40 -8.12
CA LYS A 347 -12.51 -17.73 -7.47
C LYS A 347 -13.56 -16.63 -7.70
N GLU A 348 -13.15 -15.36 -7.64
CA GLU A 348 -14.03 -14.21 -7.94
C GLU A 348 -14.59 -14.24 -9.38
N ARG A 349 -13.88 -14.86 -10.34
CA ARG A 349 -14.32 -14.97 -11.74
C ARG A 349 -15.30 -16.11 -11.99
N GLY A 350 -15.32 -17.13 -11.14
CA GLY A 350 -16.25 -18.26 -11.25
C GLY A 350 -16.04 -19.20 -12.45
N VAL A 351 -14.93 -19.07 -13.20
CA VAL A 351 -14.66 -19.88 -14.40
C VAL A 351 -14.29 -21.32 -14.06
N ILE A 352 -13.58 -21.55 -12.95
CA ILE A 352 -13.22 -22.89 -12.47
C ILE A 352 -14.08 -23.20 -11.24
N ILE A 353 -15.03 -24.13 -11.41
CA ILE A 353 -16.02 -24.49 -10.38
C ILE A 353 -15.44 -25.48 -9.37
N ASP A 354 -14.63 -26.45 -9.85
CA ASP A 354 -14.04 -27.45 -8.98
C ASP A 354 -12.90 -26.85 -8.13
N ASP A 355 -13.02 -26.98 -6.81
CA ASP A 355 -12.09 -26.36 -5.85
C ASP A 355 -10.67 -26.96 -5.91
N ARG A 356 -10.55 -28.22 -6.36
CA ARG A 356 -9.27 -28.92 -6.53
C ARG A 356 -8.58 -28.46 -7.81
N GLU A 357 -9.30 -28.40 -8.92
CA GLU A 357 -8.82 -27.85 -10.18
C GLU A 357 -8.41 -26.38 -10.02
N LEU A 358 -9.23 -25.58 -9.33
CA LEU A 358 -8.94 -24.19 -9.00
C LEU A 358 -7.64 -24.06 -8.20
N PHE A 359 -7.41 -24.97 -7.25
CA PHE A 359 -6.15 -25.01 -6.50
C PHE A 359 -4.96 -25.30 -7.40
N ILE A 360 -5.05 -26.31 -8.28
CA ILE A 360 -3.96 -26.69 -9.20
C ILE A 360 -3.69 -25.57 -10.20
N ALA A 361 -4.73 -24.98 -10.80
CA ALA A 361 -4.63 -23.84 -11.70
C ALA A 361 -3.96 -22.63 -11.03
N SER A 362 -4.30 -22.35 -9.76
CA SER A 362 -3.65 -21.27 -9.00
C SER A 362 -2.16 -21.53 -8.73
N CYS A 363 -1.74 -22.79 -8.57
CA CYS A 363 -0.32 -23.15 -8.42
C CYS A 363 0.46 -22.84 -9.70
N TYR A 364 -0.05 -23.28 -10.86
CA TYR A 364 0.58 -23.01 -12.14
C TYR A 364 0.65 -21.51 -12.42
N ALA A 365 -0.47 -20.78 -12.28
CA ALA A 365 -0.51 -19.34 -12.48
C ALA A 365 0.45 -18.56 -11.57
N ALA A 366 0.57 -18.96 -10.29
CA ALA A 366 1.51 -18.34 -9.36
C ALA A 366 2.96 -18.59 -9.75
N LYS A 367 3.30 -19.82 -10.16
CA LYS A 367 4.64 -20.16 -10.63
C LYS A 367 5.01 -19.32 -11.86
N THR A 368 4.12 -19.27 -12.85
CA THR A 368 4.34 -18.49 -14.09
C THR A 368 4.46 -17.00 -13.81
N THR A 369 3.65 -16.45 -12.89
CA THR A 369 3.72 -15.03 -12.48
C THR A 369 5.05 -14.70 -11.82
N LEU A 370 5.53 -15.55 -10.91
CA LEU A 370 6.82 -15.35 -10.24
C LEU A 370 8.01 -15.51 -11.19
N THR A 371 7.90 -16.41 -12.17
CA THR A 371 8.90 -16.54 -13.24
C THR A 371 8.96 -15.26 -14.07
N ALA A 372 7.82 -14.76 -14.55
CA ALA A 372 7.75 -13.52 -15.33
C ALA A 372 8.31 -12.30 -14.54
N LEU A 373 7.97 -12.21 -13.25
CA LEU A 373 8.52 -11.17 -12.37
C LEU A 373 10.05 -11.28 -12.25
N GLY A 374 10.58 -12.50 -12.09
CA GLY A 374 12.02 -12.74 -11.97
C GLY A 374 12.80 -12.46 -13.26
N GLU A 375 12.19 -12.69 -14.43
CA GLU A 375 12.78 -12.34 -15.73
C GLU A 375 12.84 -10.82 -15.96
N MET A 376 11.83 -10.08 -15.48
CA MET A 376 11.78 -8.62 -15.67
C MET A 376 12.58 -7.83 -14.63
N PHE A 377 12.80 -8.39 -13.43
CA PHE A 377 13.44 -7.69 -12.31
C PHE A 377 14.57 -8.54 -11.71
N GLN A 378 15.53 -8.91 -12.54
CA GLN A 378 16.62 -9.80 -12.17
C GLN A 378 17.53 -9.15 -11.10
N ALA A 379 17.87 -7.87 -11.24
CA ALA A 379 18.66 -7.15 -10.25
C ALA A 379 17.98 -7.10 -8.87
N ALA A 380 16.67 -6.83 -8.83
CA ALA A 380 15.88 -6.86 -7.60
C ALA A 380 15.93 -8.25 -6.93
N ARG A 381 15.79 -9.31 -7.74
CA ARG A 381 15.88 -10.70 -7.27
C ARG A 381 17.25 -11.04 -6.70
N ASP A 382 18.31 -10.58 -7.33
CA ASP A 382 19.68 -10.83 -6.89
C ASP A 382 20.00 -10.11 -5.58
N ILE A 383 19.56 -8.86 -5.42
CA ILE A 383 19.66 -8.11 -4.17
C ILE A 383 18.82 -8.76 -3.07
N MET A 384 17.57 -9.17 -3.34
CA MET A 384 16.73 -9.88 -2.38
C MET A 384 17.39 -11.19 -1.90
N ARG A 385 18.00 -11.95 -2.82
CA ARG A 385 18.72 -13.18 -2.50
C ARG A 385 19.95 -12.88 -1.64
N TRP A 386 20.73 -11.87 -2.01
CA TRP A 386 21.92 -11.44 -1.27
C TRP A 386 21.57 -11.04 0.17
N LEU A 387 20.58 -10.15 0.36
CA LEU A 387 20.05 -9.79 1.68
C LEU A 387 19.64 -11.05 2.46
N GLY A 388 18.88 -11.95 1.84
CA GLY A 388 18.47 -13.21 2.47
C GLY A 388 19.63 -14.09 2.94
N GLU A 389 20.70 -14.23 2.16
CA GLU A 389 21.88 -14.99 2.58
C GLU A 389 22.67 -14.31 3.70
N CYS A 390 22.86 -12.99 3.67
CA CYS A 390 23.45 -12.24 4.79
C CYS A 390 22.65 -12.45 6.08
N ALA A 391 21.32 -12.34 6.00
CA ALA A 391 20.43 -12.58 7.15
C ALA A 391 20.51 -14.01 7.68
N LYS A 392 20.66 -15.00 6.79
CA LYS A 392 20.83 -16.40 7.17
C LYS A 392 22.14 -16.62 7.93
N ILE A 393 23.25 -16.05 7.45
CA ILE A 393 24.56 -16.13 8.10
C ILE A 393 24.49 -15.59 9.53
N ILE A 394 23.97 -14.37 9.72
CA ILE A 394 23.82 -13.74 11.04
C ILE A 394 22.89 -14.56 11.94
N ALA A 395 21.74 -15.00 11.41
CA ALA A 395 20.75 -15.71 12.21
C ALA A 395 21.18 -17.12 12.61
N SER A 396 22.06 -17.77 11.85
CA SER A 396 22.67 -19.06 12.21
C SER A 396 23.52 -18.97 13.48
N GLU A 397 24.13 -17.81 13.74
CA GLU A 397 24.85 -17.51 15.00
C GLU A 397 23.89 -17.14 16.17
N ASN A 398 22.60 -17.41 16.00
CA ASN A 398 21.54 -17.02 16.93
C ASN A 398 21.51 -15.51 17.25
N GLN A 399 21.94 -14.68 16.29
CA GLN A 399 21.85 -13.22 16.37
C GLN A 399 20.73 -12.69 15.47
N PRO A 400 19.96 -11.67 15.89
CA PRO A 400 19.00 -11.03 15.00
C PRO A 400 19.72 -10.16 13.97
N VAL A 401 19.13 -10.00 12.80
CA VAL A 401 19.62 -9.02 11.82
C VAL A 401 19.33 -7.61 12.33
N LYS A 402 20.35 -6.75 12.31
CA LYS A 402 20.28 -5.35 12.71
C LYS A 402 20.98 -4.47 11.69
N TRP A 403 20.42 -3.31 11.36
CA TRP A 403 21.07 -2.32 10.51
C TRP A 403 20.66 -0.92 10.96
N THR A 404 21.37 0.09 10.49
CA THR A 404 20.97 1.49 10.67
C THR A 404 20.46 2.00 9.33
N ASN A 405 19.28 2.60 9.28
CA ASN A 405 18.77 3.17 8.04
C ASN A 405 19.54 4.46 7.67
N PRO A 406 19.38 5.00 6.44
CA PRO A 406 20.10 6.19 6.00
C PRO A 406 19.84 7.48 6.78
N LEU A 407 18.87 7.49 7.71
CA LEU A 407 18.56 8.60 8.62
C LEU A 407 19.07 8.36 10.05
N GLY A 408 19.87 7.31 10.27
CA GLY A 408 20.43 7.02 11.58
C GLY A 408 19.53 6.19 12.50
N LEU A 409 18.34 5.76 12.07
CA LEU A 409 17.47 4.92 12.88
C LEU A 409 18.02 3.48 12.98
N PRO A 410 18.31 2.94 14.18
CA PRO A 410 18.63 1.52 14.32
C PRO A 410 17.37 0.68 14.11
N VAL A 411 17.49 -0.37 13.32
CA VAL A 411 16.44 -1.34 13.03
C VAL A 411 16.89 -2.73 13.44
N VAL A 412 16.06 -3.43 14.20
CA VAL A 412 16.29 -4.79 14.71
C VAL A 412 15.11 -5.68 14.35
N GLN A 413 15.37 -6.79 13.66
CA GLN A 413 14.30 -7.73 13.36
C GLN A 413 13.83 -8.50 14.60
N PRO A 414 12.52 -8.51 14.91
CA PRO A 414 12.00 -9.06 16.17
C PRO A 414 11.78 -10.59 16.14
N TYR A 415 12.21 -11.30 15.10
CA TYR A 415 11.77 -12.68 14.87
C TYR A 415 12.52 -13.69 15.74
N ARG A 416 11.89 -13.99 16.89
CA ARG A 416 12.32 -14.98 17.88
C ARG A 416 11.28 -16.09 18.05
N VAL A 417 11.72 -17.25 18.50
CA VAL A 417 10.82 -18.35 18.85
C VAL A 417 9.98 -17.91 20.05
N LEU A 418 8.67 -18.05 19.91
CA LEU A 418 7.71 -17.71 20.97
C LEU A 418 7.53 -18.92 21.88
N GLY A 419 7.86 -18.73 23.16
CA GLY A 419 7.52 -19.62 24.26
C GLY A 419 6.10 -19.39 24.75
N ARG A 420 5.58 -20.36 25.50
CA ARG A 420 4.29 -20.26 26.18
C ARG A 420 4.52 -20.02 27.68
N HIS A 421 3.79 -19.08 28.24
CA HIS A 421 3.75 -18.84 29.67
C HIS A 421 2.31 -19.03 30.17
N LEU A 422 2.09 -20.05 31.00
CA LEU A 422 0.78 -20.39 31.52
C LEU A 422 0.53 -19.66 32.84
N ILE A 423 -0.53 -18.86 32.89
CA ILE A 423 -1.01 -18.23 34.11
C ILE A 423 -2.29 -18.95 34.52
N LYS A 424 -2.21 -19.71 35.61
CA LYS A 424 -3.38 -20.35 36.23
C LYS A 424 -4.10 -19.32 37.08
N THR A 425 -5.37 -19.09 36.80
CA THR A 425 -6.28 -18.30 37.65
C THR A 425 -7.34 -19.23 38.24
N SER A 426 -8.13 -18.74 39.20
CA SER A 426 -9.25 -19.52 39.78
C SER A 426 -10.34 -19.87 38.76
N LEU A 427 -10.49 -19.11 37.67
CA LEU A 427 -11.53 -19.30 36.65
C LEU A 427 -11.05 -20.06 35.41
N GLN A 428 -9.78 -19.92 35.04
CA GLN A 428 -9.23 -20.47 33.80
C GLN A 428 -7.70 -20.46 33.78
N VAL A 429 -7.11 -21.16 32.79
CA VAL A 429 -5.68 -21.08 32.48
C VAL A 429 -5.46 -20.19 31.26
N LEU A 430 -4.78 -19.06 31.45
CA LEU A 430 -4.40 -18.16 30.37
C LEU A 430 -3.04 -18.58 29.79
N THR A 431 -2.95 -18.72 28.48
CA THR A 431 -1.68 -18.97 27.78
C THR A 431 -1.19 -17.67 27.16
N LEU A 432 -0.13 -17.08 27.73
CA LEU A 432 0.55 -15.92 27.17
C LEU A 432 1.71 -16.35 26.29
N GLN A 433 1.98 -15.59 25.24
CA GLN A 433 3.19 -15.75 24.43
C GLN A 433 4.32 -14.91 25.03
N ARG A 434 5.51 -15.50 25.15
CA ARG A 434 6.73 -14.82 25.63
C ARG A 434 7.87 -15.09 24.66
N GLU A 435 8.61 -14.05 24.27
CA GLU A 435 9.80 -14.21 23.44
C GLU A 435 10.88 -15.03 24.18
N THR A 436 11.53 -15.95 23.46
CA THR A 436 12.70 -16.69 23.95
C THR A 436 13.98 -16.10 23.38
N GLU A 437 15.13 -16.56 23.88
CA GLU A 437 16.44 -16.14 23.33
C GLU A 437 16.79 -16.77 21.97
N LYS A 438 15.96 -17.69 21.47
CA LYS A 438 16.23 -18.40 20.23
C LYS A 438 15.69 -17.64 19.02
N ILE A 439 16.54 -17.41 18.02
CA ILE A 439 16.20 -16.73 16.77
C ILE A 439 15.46 -17.66 15.81
N MET A 440 14.47 -17.13 15.10
CA MET A 440 13.80 -17.82 13.99
C MET A 440 14.56 -17.59 12.68
N VAL A 441 15.61 -18.38 12.42
CA VAL A 441 16.49 -18.25 11.23
C VAL A 441 15.71 -18.09 9.93
N LYS A 442 14.74 -18.97 9.68
CA LYS A 442 13.91 -18.92 8.45
C LYS A 442 13.16 -17.59 8.31
N ARG A 443 12.67 -17.02 9.41
CA ARG A 443 11.90 -15.78 9.39
C ARG A 443 12.80 -14.54 9.28
N GLN A 444 13.95 -14.54 9.94
CA GLN A 444 15.00 -13.51 9.76
C GLN A 444 15.41 -13.41 8.29
N ARG A 445 15.72 -14.55 7.66
CA ARG A 445 16.09 -14.64 6.24
C ARG A 445 15.00 -14.10 5.31
N THR A 446 13.78 -14.58 5.47
CA THR A 446 12.68 -14.26 4.52
C THR A 446 12.12 -12.86 4.73
N ALA A 447 12.23 -12.29 5.92
CA ALA A 447 11.71 -10.96 6.24
C ALA A 447 12.76 -9.86 6.11
N PHE A 448 14.06 -10.17 5.96
CA PHE A 448 15.07 -9.13 5.82
C PHE A 448 14.90 -8.27 4.56
N PRO A 449 14.80 -8.83 3.35
CA PRO A 449 14.65 -8.01 2.15
C PRO A 449 13.49 -7.00 2.21
N PRO A 450 12.25 -7.41 2.58
CA PRO A 450 11.15 -6.46 2.63
C PRO A 450 11.26 -5.45 3.77
N ASN A 451 11.80 -5.85 4.93
CA ASN A 451 12.00 -4.92 6.03
C ASN A 451 13.07 -3.88 5.72
N PHE A 452 14.11 -4.27 4.97
CA PHE A 452 15.17 -3.36 4.52
C PHE A 452 14.61 -2.32 3.54
N VAL A 453 13.87 -2.74 2.51
CA VAL A 453 13.22 -1.80 1.58
C VAL A 453 12.20 -0.90 2.28
N HIS A 454 11.41 -1.43 3.21
CA HIS A 454 10.53 -0.61 4.07
C HIS A 454 11.27 0.44 4.89
N SER A 455 12.52 0.18 5.28
CA SER A 455 13.32 1.20 5.96
C SER A 455 13.84 2.28 5.02
N LEU A 456 14.06 1.96 3.74
CA LEU A 456 14.48 2.92 2.72
C LEU A 456 13.32 3.81 2.27
N ASP A 457 12.13 3.24 2.04
CA ASP A 457 10.94 4.04 1.69
C ASP A 457 10.51 4.96 2.85
N GLY A 458 10.60 4.48 4.09
CA GLY A 458 10.38 5.30 5.27
C GLY A 458 11.38 6.45 5.36
N SER A 459 12.66 6.20 5.05
CA SER A 459 13.68 7.26 4.97
C SER A 459 13.39 8.26 3.85
N HIS A 460 13.02 7.81 2.66
CA HIS A 460 12.69 8.69 1.53
C HIS A 460 11.49 9.60 1.85
N MET A 461 10.42 9.05 2.44
CA MET A 461 9.26 9.83 2.87
C MET A 461 9.64 10.87 3.92
N MET A 462 10.44 10.51 4.92
CA MET A 462 10.89 11.44 5.95
C MET A 462 11.77 12.57 5.40
N MET A 463 12.72 12.24 4.52
CA MET A 463 13.56 13.24 3.84
C MET A 463 12.71 14.23 3.04
N THR A 464 11.73 13.70 2.31
CA THR A 464 10.80 14.49 1.50
C THR A 464 9.94 15.39 2.39
N ALA A 465 9.37 14.86 3.48
CA ALA A 465 8.52 15.60 4.41
C ALA A 465 9.26 16.80 5.01
N VAL A 466 10.47 16.58 5.53
CA VAL A 466 11.31 17.63 6.11
C VAL A 466 11.67 18.69 5.07
N ALA A 467 12.03 18.28 3.86
CA ALA A 467 12.36 19.21 2.78
C ALA A 467 11.14 20.03 2.31
N CYS A 468 9.96 19.42 2.21
CA CYS A 468 8.72 20.11 1.91
C CYS A 468 8.39 21.15 2.97
N LYS A 469 8.51 20.81 4.27
CA LYS A 469 8.32 21.78 5.36
C LYS A 469 9.29 22.95 5.27
N LYS A 470 10.58 22.69 4.99
CA LYS A 470 11.60 23.74 4.78
C LYS A 470 11.27 24.65 3.59
N ALA A 471 10.64 24.11 2.56
CA ALA A 471 10.13 24.87 1.41
C ALA A 471 8.77 25.56 1.67
N GLY A 472 8.20 25.43 2.87
CA GLY A 472 6.94 26.07 3.25
C GLY A 472 5.69 25.34 2.73
N LEU A 473 5.79 24.05 2.42
CA LEU A 473 4.66 23.21 1.99
C LEU A 473 4.04 22.48 3.19
N THR A 474 2.72 22.29 3.12
CA THR A 474 2.03 21.31 3.96
C THR A 474 2.33 19.92 3.41
N PHE A 475 2.72 18.97 4.27
CA PHE A 475 3.00 17.59 3.85
C PHE A 475 2.25 16.58 4.71
N SER A 476 1.66 15.58 4.07
CA SER A 476 1.25 14.34 4.72
C SER A 476 1.52 13.17 3.79
N GLY A 477 1.29 11.95 4.26
CA GLY A 477 1.43 10.80 3.39
C GLY A 477 1.09 9.47 4.03
N VAL A 478 0.77 8.51 3.17
CA VAL A 478 0.49 7.12 3.51
C VAL A 478 1.62 6.28 2.92
N HIS A 479 2.73 6.19 3.66
CA HIS A 479 3.92 5.44 3.24
C HIS A 479 4.53 5.93 1.92
N ASP A 480 4.08 5.40 0.78
CA ASP A 480 4.52 5.68 -0.59
C ASP A 480 3.54 6.57 -1.37
N SER A 481 2.61 7.23 -0.67
CA SER A 481 1.65 8.20 -1.19
C SER A 481 1.87 9.54 -0.51
N TYR A 482 2.28 10.57 -1.24
CA TYR A 482 2.72 11.88 -0.71
C TYR A 482 1.71 12.97 -1.05
N TRP A 483 1.28 13.73 -0.04
CA TRP A 483 0.13 14.61 -0.12
C TRP A 483 0.51 16.05 0.23
N THR A 484 0.01 16.99 -0.56
CA THR A 484 0.15 18.43 -0.31
C THR A 484 -1.05 19.19 -0.89
N HIS A 485 -1.07 20.51 -0.78
CA HIS A 485 -2.09 21.32 -1.44
C HIS A 485 -1.93 21.27 -2.96
N ALA A 486 -3.04 21.36 -3.71
CA ALA A 486 -3.00 21.31 -5.17
C ALA A 486 -2.01 22.32 -5.79
N SER A 487 -1.90 23.53 -5.23
CA SER A 487 -0.98 24.59 -5.69
C SER A 487 0.52 24.26 -5.53
N ASP A 488 0.83 23.26 -4.70
CA ASP A 488 2.19 22.96 -4.23
C ASP A 488 2.73 21.64 -4.83
N VAL A 489 1.90 20.90 -5.59
CA VAL A 489 2.23 19.56 -6.11
C VAL A 489 3.48 19.57 -6.98
N ASP A 490 3.65 20.56 -7.87
CA ASP A 490 4.85 20.66 -8.70
C ASP A 490 6.14 20.78 -7.87
N THR A 491 6.08 21.58 -6.80
CA THR A 491 7.22 21.78 -5.90
C THR A 491 7.50 20.52 -5.08
N MET A 492 6.45 19.86 -4.56
CA MET A 492 6.59 18.58 -3.85
C MET A 492 7.18 17.50 -4.77
N ASN A 493 6.73 17.42 -6.02
CA ASN A 493 7.20 16.46 -7.02
C ASN A 493 8.68 16.66 -7.38
N ARG A 494 9.14 17.91 -7.46
CA ARG A 494 10.57 18.19 -7.61
C ARG A 494 11.36 17.73 -6.37
N ILE A 495 10.91 18.12 -5.18
CA ILE A 495 11.59 17.78 -3.91
C ILE A 495 11.66 16.26 -3.70
N LEU A 496 10.58 15.52 -3.95
CA LEU A 496 10.56 14.07 -3.74
C LEU A 496 11.53 13.34 -4.67
N ARG A 497 11.71 13.82 -5.92
CA ARG A 497 12.67 13.26 -6.88
C ARG A 497 14.10 13.56 -6.43
N GLU A 498 14.38 14.82 -6.07
CA GLU A 498 15.68 15.24 -5.52
C GLU A 498 16.08 14.39 -4.31
N LYS A 499 15.16 14.17 -3.36
CA LYS A 499 15.43 13.36 -2.17
C LYS A 499 15.55 11.87 -2.44
N PHE A 500 14.89 11.36 -3.49
CA PHE A 500 15.10 9.99 -3.93
C PHE A 500 16.51 9.80 -4.50
N VAL A 501 16.96 10.71 -5.38
CA VAL A 501 18.31 10.68 -5.96
C VAL A 501 19.36 10.83 -4.87
N GLU A 502 19.23 11.82 -3.98
CA GLU A 502 20.14 12.04 -2.85
C GLU A 502 20.27 10.79 -1.95
N LEU A 503 19.16 10.07 -1.71
CA LEU A 503 19.18 8.84 -0.94
C LEU A 503 20.05 7.76 -1.60
N TYR A 504 19.93 7.61 -2.92
CA TYR A 504 20.55 6.52 -3.69
C TYR A 504 21.91 6.85 -4.32
N GLU A 505 22.34 8.11 -4.26
CA GLU A 505 23.75 8.48 -4.46
C GLU A 505 24.65 7.95 -3.33
N LYS A 506 24.09 7.65 -2.16
CA LYS A 506 24.81 6.99 -1.06
C LYS A 506 25.08 5.51 -1.39
N PRO A 507 26.23 4.96 -0.98
CA PRO A 507 26.57 3.55 -1.20
C PRO A 507 25.86 2.63 -0.17
N ILE A 508 24.52 2.53 -0.28
CA ILE A 508 23.66 1.89 0.73
C ILE A 508 24.02 0.42 0.97
N LEU A 509 24.25 -0.37 -0.09
CA LEU A 509 24.55 -1.81 0.05
C LEU A 509 25.97 -2.04 0.59
N GLU A 510 26.91 -1.18 0.21
CA GLU A 510 28.29 -1.18 0.71
C GLU A 510 28.32 -0.85 2.20
N ASN A 511 27.66 0.23 2.61
CA ASN A 511 27.56 0.62 4.02
C ASN A 511 26.92 -0.49 4.87
N LEU A 512 25.91 -1.19 4.32
CA LEU A 512 25.29 -2.33 4.98
C LEU A 512 26.26 -3.51 5.13
N LEU A 513 26.97 -3.87 4.07
CA LEU A 513 27.95 -4.96 4.09
C LEU A 513 29.08 -4.66 5.08
N GLU A 514 29.63 -3.44 5.03
CA GLU A 514 30.68 -2.98 5.93
C GLU A 514 30.21 -3.05 7.39
N SER A 515 28.99 -2.59 7.68
CA SER A 515 28.40 -2.66 9.02
C SER A 515 28.27 -4.10 9.53
N PHE A 516 27.90 -5.05 8.66
CA PHE A 516 27.87 -6.47 8.99
C PHE A 516 29.26 -7.04 9.24
N GLN A 517 30.25 -6.71 8.41
CA GLN A 517 31.63 -7.17 8.59
C GLN A 517 32.25 -6.63 9.89
N GLN A 518 31.99 -5.37 10.23
CA GLN A 518 32.43 -4.78 11.49
C GLN A 518 31.74 -5.43 12.70
N SER A 519 30.44 -5.71 12.61
CA SER A 519 29.68 -6.35 13.70
C SER A 519 30.00 -7.83 13.87
N PHE A 520 30.42 -8.50 12.80
CA PHE A 520 30.67 -9.94 12.74
C PHE A 520 31.98 -10.25 12.00
N PRO A 521 33.15 -9.88 12.56
CA PRO A 521 34.44 -9.96 11.87
C PRO A 521 34.89 -11.39 11.55
N THR A 522 34.31 -12.40 12.22
CA THR A 522 34.59 -13.82 11.98
C THR A 522 33.68 -14.45 10.92
N LEU A 523 32.62 -13.76 10.47
CA LEU A 523 31.68 -14.27 9.49
C LEU A 523 32.06 -13.81 8.08
N CYS A 524 31.92 -14.71 7.10
CA CYS A 524 32.15 -14.40 5.70
C CYS A 524 30.81 -14.10 5.00
N PHE A 525 30.68 -12.90 4.45
CA PHE A 525 29.48 -12.45 3.74
C PHE A 525 29.70 -12.51 2.22
N PRO A 526 28.66 -12.86 1.43
CA PRO A 526 28.76 -12.87 -0.02
C PRO A 526 28.98 -11.44 -0.57
N PRO A 527 29.68 -11.30 -1.72
CA PRO A 527 29.85 -9.99 -2.35
C PRO A 527 28.50 -9.40 -2.78
N ILE A 528 28.45 -8.08 -2.86
CA ILE A 528 27.28 -7.34 -3.35
C ILE A 528 27.04 -7.73 -4.82
N PRO A 529 25.78 -7.97 -5.25
CA PRO A 529 25.48 -8.22 -6.65
C PRO A 529 25.94 -7.08 -7.57
N GLU A 530 26.32 -7.42 -8.79
CA GLU A 530 26.64 -6.42 -9.81
C GLU A 530 25.44 -5.49 -10.06
N ARG A 531 25.73 -4.21 -10.25
CA ARG A 531 24.74 -3.19 -10.60
C ARG A 531 24.76 -2.95 -12.11
N GLY A 532 23.61 -2.55 -12.64
CA GLY A 532 23.53 -2.02 -14.00
C GLY A 532 24.07 -0.58 -14.08
N ASP A 533 23.69 0.08 -15.16
CA ASP A 533 24.18 1.38 -15.62
C ASP A 533 23.11 2.47 -15.62
N PHE A 534 21.92 2.22 -15.06
CA PHE A 534 20.87 3.23 -14.93
C PHE A 534 21.36 4.50 -14.22
N ASP A 535 21.22 5.66 -14.86
CA ASP A 535 21.50 6.95 -14.25
C ASP A 535 20.33 7.36 -13.34
N LEU A 536 20.58 7.45 -12.03
CA LEU A 536 19.56 7.91 -11.08
C LEU A 536 19.08 9.33 -11.38
N ARG A 537 19.86 10.15 -12.07
CA ARG A 537 19.47 11.53 -12.39
C ARG A 537 18.28 11.59 -13.34
N ASP A 538 18.03 10.54 -14.12
CA ASP A 538 16.83 10.43 -14.97
C ASP A 538 15.53 10.51 -14.16
N VAL A 539 15.58 10.16 -12.87
CA VAL A 539 14.43 10.28 -11.95
C VAL A 539 13.96 11.72 -11.81
N LEU A 540 14.88 12.70 -11.89
CA LEU A 540 14.57 14.13 -11.73
C LEU A 540 13.58 14.63 -12.78
N ASP A 541 13.64 14.06 -13.98
CA ASP A 541 12.81 14.42 -15.13
C ASP A 541 11.62 13.46 -15.32
N SER A 542 11.44 12.46 -14.45
CA SER A 542 10.35 11.48 -14.61
C SER A 542 9.01 11.99 -14.05
N PRO A 543 8.04 12.37 -14.91
CA PRO A 543 6.76 12.92 -14.46
C PRO A 543 5.92 11.88 -13.73
N TYR A 544 6.08 10.59 -14.05
CA TYR A 544 5.25 9.50 -13.54
C TYR A 544 5.90 8.67 -12.42
N PHE A 545 7.08 9.08 -11.92
CA PHE A 545 7.72 8.42 -10.77
C PHE A 545 6.76 8.33 -9.57
N PHE A 546 6.16 9.47 -9.21
CA PHE A 546 5.00 9.62 -8.33
C PHE A 546 3.95 10.41 -9.10
N ASN A 547 2.71 9.91 -9.22
CA ASN A 547 1.68 10.54 -10.07
C ASN A 547 0.24 10.23 -9.69
#